data_AF-A0A196P3P5-F1
#
_entry.id   AF-A0A196P3P5-F1
#
_cell.length_a   1.000
_cell.length_b   1.000
_cell.length_c   1.000
_cell.angle_alpha   90.00
_cell.angle_beta   90.00
_cell.angle_gamma   90.00
#
_symmetry.space_group_name_H-M   'P 1'
#
loop_
_entity.id
_entity.type
_entity.pdbx_description
1 polymer ?
#
loop_
_entity_poly.entity_id
_entity_poly.type
_entity_poly.pdbx_seq_one_letter_code
_entity_poly.pdbx_strand_id
1 'polypeptide(L)'
;MSLPMEMSPQHWVTHVFSSKAAREGGVVRRKIRDIERYAGLDAFLLELDRRGFSAVENAGQLVIFCNQEPVRVASRTILSKKAVPSLKRL
;
A
#
# COMPACT_ATOMS: atom_id res chain seq x y z
N MET A 1 -26.94 5.00 19.89
CA MET A 1 -25.57 5.43 19.54
C MET A 1 -24.91 4.26 18.82
N SER A 2 -25.02 4.20 17.49
CA SER A 2 -24.53 3.09 16.69
C SER A 2 -23.00 3.14 16.65
N LEU A 3 -22.33 2.08 17.08
CA LEU A 3 -20.89 1.92 16.85
C LEU A 3 -20.64 1.99 15.34
N PRO A 4 -19.61 2.72 14.86
CA PRO A 4 -19.38 2.83 13.42
C PRO A 4 -19.15 1.44 12.85
N MET A 5 -19.94 1.11 11.82
CA MET A 5 -19.88 -0.13 11.05
C MET A 5 -18.42 -0.50 10.82
N GLU A 6 -17.99 -1.61 11.41
CA GLU A 6 -16.69 -2.18 11.20
C GLU A 6 -16.50 -2.45 9.70
N MET A 7 -15.78 -1.54 9.04
CA MET A 7 -15.46 -1.66 7.62
C MET A 7 -14.67 -2.95 7.47
N SER A 8 -15.22 -3.89 6.70
CA SER A 8 -14.49 -5.11 6.37
C SER A 8 -13.15 -4.78 5.69
N PRO A 9 -12.12 -5.62 5.87
CA PRO A 9 -10.85 -5.48 5.17
C PRO A 9 -11.01 -5.21 3.67
N GLN A 10 -11.93 -5.94 3.02
CA GLN A 10 -12.19 -5.84 1.59
C GLN A 10 -12.81 -4.50 1.22
N HIS A 11 -13.75 -3.98 2.03
CA HIS A 11 -14.32 -2.65 1.80
C HIS A 11 -13.29 -1.55 1.99
N TRP A 12 -12.41 -1.68 2.98
CA TRP A 12 -11.34 -0.71 3.20
C TRP A 12 -10.35 -0.68 2.02
N VAL A 13 -9.90 -1.84 1.56
CA VAL A 13 -9.03 -1.97 0.38
C VAL A 13 -9.70 -1.39 -0.86
N THR A 14 -10.97 -1.71 -1.08
CA THR A 14 -11.75 -1.16 -2.20
C THR A 14 -11.84 0.36 -2.12
N HIS A 15 -12.05 0.91 -0.92
CA HIS A 15 -12.09 2.35 -0.70
C HIS A 15 -10.74 3.03 -0.99
N VAL A 16 -9.61 2.41 -0.64
CA VAL A 16 -8.28 2.95 -0.98
C VAL A 16 -8.09 3.08 -2.49
N PHE A 17 -8.49 2.05 -3.25
CA PHE A 17 -8.32 2.02 -4.70
C PHE A 17 -9.47 2.63 -5.51
N SER A 18 -10.54 3.11 -4.85
CA SER A 18 -11.62 3.85 -5.53
C SER A 18 -11.30 5.33 -5.74
N SER A 19 -10.23 5.82 -5.12
CA SER A 19 -9.78 7.21 -5.27
C SER A 19 -9.46 7.55 -6.74
N LYS A 20 -9.65 8.82 -7.12
CA LYS A 20 -9.35 9.30 -8.47
C LYS A 20 -7.89 9.00 -8.86
N ALA A 21 -6.94 9.27 -7.96
CA ALA A 21 -5.53 8.99 -8.20
C ALA A 21 -5.27 7.50 -8.49
N ALA A 22 -5.87 6.58 -7.75
CA ALA A 22 -5.71 5.15 -8.01
C ALA A 22 -6.28 4.74 -9.37
N ARG A 23 -7.44 5.28 -9.75
CA ARG A 23 -8.13 4.96 -11.01
C ARG A 23 -7.42 5.52 -12.24
N GLU A 24 -6.66 6.62 -12.08
CA GLU A 24 -5.95 7.29 -13.18
C GLU A 24 -4.46 6.88 -13.27
N GLY A 25 -4.04 5.82 -12.57
CA GLY A 25 -2.65 5.36 -12.63
C GLY A 25 -1.68 6.19 -11.78
N GLY A 26 -2.19 7.01 -10.86
CA GLY A 26 -1.41 7.90 -10.00
C GLY A 26 -0.82 7.22 -8.77
N VAL A 27 -0.57 8.02 -7.73
CA VAL A 27 0.09 7.58 -6.49
C VAL A 27 -0.84 7.74 -5.30
N VAL A 28 -0.96 6.69 -4.48
CA VAL A 28 -1.70 6.69 -3.22
C VAL A 28 -0.74 6.56 -2.05
N ARG A 29 -0.97 7.31 -0.96
CA ARG A 29 -0.17 7.23 0.27
C ARG A 29 -1.03 6.75 1.44
N ARG A 30 -0.54 5.79 2.21
CA ARG A 30 -1.22 5.25 3.39
C ARG A 30 -0.24 4.97 4.53
N LYS A 31 -0.67 5.19 5.77
CA LYS A 31 0.11 4.82 6.95
C LYS A 31 0.07 3.29 7.11
N ILE A 32 1.23 2.68 7.36
CA ILE A 32 1.33 1.23 7.53
C ILE A 32 0.46 0.76 8.70
N ARG A 33 0.49 1.47 9.83
CA ARG A 33 -0.37 1.17 10.99
C ARG A 33 -1.87 1.11 10.67
N ASP A 34 -2.33 1.91 9.70
CA ASP A 34 -3.74 1.94 9.32
C ASP A 34 -4.03 0.74 8.40
N ILE A 35 -3.10 0.40 7.49
CA ILE A 35 -3.18 -0.82 6.67
C ILE A 35 -3.22 -2.06 7.57
N GLU A 36 -2.31 -2.18 8.52
CA GLU A 36 -2.26 -3.27 9.49
C GLU A 36 -3.57 -3.39 10.27
N ARG A 37 -4.11 -2.24 10.74
CA ARG A 37 -5.35 -2.20 11.51
C ARG A 37 -6.58 -2.62 10.71
N TYR A 38 -6.68 -2.23 9.45
CA TYR A 38 -7.92 -2.39 8.68
C TYR A 38 -7.90 -3.58 7.71
N ALA A 39 -6.75 -3.90 7.12
CA ALA A 39 -6.64 -4.91 6.07
C ALA A 39 -5.66 -6.04 6.40
N GLY A 40 -4.71 -5.80 7.29
CA GLY A 40 -3.51 -6.63 7.43
C GLY A 40 -2.51 -6.34 6.32
N LEU A 41 -1.23 -6.21 6.69
CA LEU A 41 -0.19 -5.79 5.75
C LEU A 41 0.05 -6.83 4.64
N ASP A 42 0.12 -8.12 5.00
CA ASP A 42 0.38 -9.18 4.02
C ASP A 42 -0.77 -9.32 3.02
N ALA A 43 -2.01 -9.29 3.50
CA ALA A 43 -3.19 -9.31 2.63
C ALA A 43 -3.25 -8.08 1.71
N PHE A 44 -2.85 -6.92 2.21
CA PHE A 44 -2.77 -5.70 1.40
C PHE A 44 -1.69 -5.80 0.32
N LEU A 45 -0.51 -6.37 0.63
CA LEU A 45 0.57 -6.58 -0.33
C LEU A 45 0.19 -7.59 -1.43
N LEU A 46 -0.48 -8.69 -1.06
CA LEU A 46 -1.04 -9.63 -2.03
C LEU A 46 -2.02 -8.95 -3.00
N GLU A 47 -2.79 -7.97 -2.52
CA GLU A 47 -3.67 -7.20 -3.38
C GLU A 47 -2.90 -6.25 -4.32
N LEU A 48 -1.75 -5.71 -3.89
CA LEU A 48 -0.87 -4.95 -4.79
C LEU A 48 -0.33 -5.86 -5.90
N ASP A 49 0.16 -7.05 -5.53
CA ASP A 49 0.66 -8.05 -6.49
C ASP A 49 -0.44 -8.45 -7.49
N ARG A 50 -1.65 -8.73 -7.01
CA ARG A 50 -2.80 -9.06 -7.85
C ARG A 50 -3.16 -7.96 -8.84
N ARG A 51 -2.91 -6.69 -8.50
CA ARG A 51 -3.16 -5.51 -9.35
C ARG A 51 -1.97 -5.15 -10.23
N GLY A 52 -0.81 -5.77 -10.05
CA GLY A 52 0.44 -5.40 -10.71
C GLY A 52 1.00 -4.06 -10.22
N PHE A 53 0.64 -3.64 -9.01
CA PHE A 53 1.06 -2.37 -8.44
C PHE A 53 2.35 -2.54 -7.64
N SER A 54 3.19 -1.50 -7.66
CA SER A 54 4.39 -1.43 -6.84
C SER A 54 4.18 -0.48 -5.66
N ALA A 55 4.89 -0.69 -4.56
CA ALA A 55 4.91 0.26 -3.45
C ALA A 55 6.30 0.38 -2.83
N VAL A 56 6.58 1.55 -2.24
CA VAL A 56 7.77 1.80 -1.43
C VAL A 56 7.38 2.25 -0.03
N GLU A 57 8.14 1.82 0.97
CA GLU A 57 8.00 2.29 2.34
C GLU A 57 8.89 3.52 2.58
N ASN A 58 8.33 4.55 3.22
CA ASN A 58 9.10 5.65 3.78
C ASN A 58 8.41 6.21 5.02
N ALA A 59 9.16 6.34 6.12
CA ALA A 59 8.68 6.94 7.38
C ALA A 59 7.35 6.36 7.89
N GLY A 60 7.19 5.02 7.84
CA GLY A 60 5.97 4.32 8.27
C GLY A 60 4.77 4.51 7.35
N GLN A 61 5.00 4.96 6.12
CA GLN A 61 3.99 5.06 5.07
C GLN A 61 4.34 4.15 3.90
N LEU A 62 3.31 3.57 3.30
CA LEU A 62 3.39 2.98 1.98
C LEU A 62 2.98 4.01 0.93
N VAL A 63 3.87 4.22 -0.03
CA VAL A 63 3.64 4.99 -1.26
C VAL A 63 3.39 4.00 -2.38
N ILE A 64 2.14 3.92 -2.82
CA ILE A 64 1.64 2.91 -3.76
C ILE A 64 1.50 3.56 -5.14
N PHE A 65 2.17 2.98 -6.13
CA PHE A 65 2.07 3.37 -7.53
C PHE A 65 0.96 2.53 -8.17
N CYS A 66 -0.18 3.14 -8.46
CA CYS A 66 -1.38 2.45 -8.95
C CYS A 66 -1.36 2.20 -10.46
N ASN A 67 -0.21 1.80 -10.98
CA ASN A 67 0.03 1.44 -12.38
C ASN A 67 1.06 0.30 -12.44
N GLN A 68 1.37 -0.15 -13.65
CA GLN A 68 2.32 -1.25 -13.91
C GLN A 68 3.68 -0.74 -14.40
N GLU A 69 3.94 0.56 -14.34
CA GLU A 69 5.22 1.14 -14.76
C GLU A 69 6.32 0.82 -13.74
N PRO A 70 7.58 0.62 -14.18
CA PRO A 70 8.67 0.30 -13.28
C PRO A 70 9.00 1.47 -12.36
N VAL A 71 9.09 1.20 -11.04
CA VAL A 71 9.53 2.19 -10.06
C VAL A 71 11.05 2.35 -10.13
N ARG A 72 11.51 3.50 -10.60
CA ARG A 72 12.93 3.88 -10.62
C ARG A 72 13.20 4.86 -9.49
N VAL A 73 14.11 4.51 -8.58
CA VAL A 73 14.49 5.44 -7.50
C VAL A 73 15.66 6.31 -7.96
N ALA A 74 15.39 7.60 -8.15
CA ALA A 74 16.42 8.59 -8.44
C ALA A 74 17.02 9.09 -7.12
N SER A 75 18.27 8.69 -6.84
CA SER A 75 19.01 9.14 -5.65
C SER A 75 20.48 9.36 -6.00
N ARG A 76 21.10 10.39 -5.44
CA ARG A 76 22.56 10.62 -5.52
C ARG A 76 23.32 9.84 -4.44
N THR A 77 22.61 9.26 -3.48
CA THR A 77 23.15 8.56 -2.31
C THR A 77 22.55 7.16 -2.22
N ILE A 78 23.20 6.26 -1.48
CA ILE A 78 22.72 4.89 -1.24
C ILE A 78 21.39 4.92 -0.47
N LEU A 79 20.40 4.20 -0.99
CA LEU A 79 19.13 3.98 -0.30
C LEU A 79 19.23 2.77 0.62
N SER A 80 18.57 2.87 1.78
CA SER A 80 18.41 1.72 2.67
C SER A 80 17.52 0.67 2.00
N LYS A 81 18.06 -0.54 1.78
CA LYS A 81 17.33 -1.70 1.25
C LYS A 81 16.51 -2.45 2.31
N LYS A 82 16.18 -1.83 3.46
CA LYS A 82 15.40 -2.52 4.50
C LYS A 82 14.01 -2.83 3.94
N ALA A 83 13.76 -4.11 3.68
CA ALA A 83 12.42 -4.62 3.41
C ALA A 83 11.55 -4.44 4.66
N VAL A 84 10.25 -4.28 4.44
CA VAL A 84 9.24 -4.37 5.49
C VAL A 84 9.52 -5.62 6.33
N PRO A 85 9.58 -5.55 7.67
CA PRO A 85 9.89 -6.71 8.52
C PRO A 85 9.00 -7.93 8.27
N SER A 86 7.76 -7.72 7.78
CA SER A 86 6.79 -8.76 7.41
C SER A 86 6.98 -9.36 6.01
N LEU A 87 7.84 -8.78 5.15
CA LEU A 87 8.18 -9.36 3.83
C LEU A 87 9.24 -10.47 3.91
N LYS A 88 9.53 -10.99 5.11
CA LYS A 88 10.51 -12.05 5.31
C LYS A 88 9.89 -13.43 5.07
N ARG A 89 10.07 -13.90 3.83
CA ARG A 89 9.97 -15.29 3.35
C ARG A 89 8.56 -15.91 3.27
N LEU A 90 8.13 -16.14 2.04
CA LEU A 90 7.81 -17.49 1.59
C LEU A 90 9.02 -18.04 0.84
#